data_AF-A0A969XZY6-F1
#
_entry.id   AF-A0A969XZY6-F1
#
_cell.length_a   1.000
_cell.length_b   1.000
_cell.length_c   1.000
_cell.angle_alpha   90.00
_cell.angle_beta   90.00
_cell.angle_gamma   90.00
#
_symmetry.space_group_name_H-M   'P 1'
#
loop_
_entity.id
_entity.type
_entity.pdbx_description
1 polymer ?
#
loop_
_entity_poly.entity_id
_entity_poly.type
_entity_poly.pdbx_seq_one_letter_code
_entity_poly.pdbx_strand_id
1 'polypeptide(L)'
;MSASGQGVTGTIFDIDTFAVHDGPGVRMAVYLKGCPLGCRWCHSPESQDPRPELVFLADRCVACGRCVEVCPHGVHSVSDRGHELARRACRACFACVSACPADALRAVGRRVAAGAIVGKAGRLKPFFGHGGGGVTLTGGEVTAQPAFAAAILRGCRESGIHTAIETCGACPWDVLAPLAALSDLVLYDLKFVDGGLHRRHTGADNAAILDNARRLAGFNTVVRVPLIPGLTDTDANLDAIFAFMRGAGLSRVELLPYNPAAAAKYEWLGRPYGLAGAQPSPGRLAEAARRARAAGLDCHA
;
A
#
# COMPACT_ATOMS: atom_id res chain seq x y z
N MET A 1 -26.05 -4.97 -14.38
CA MET A 1 -24.66 -5.45 -14.47
C MET A 1 -24.26 -5.47 -15.93
N SER A 2 -23.44 -4.53 -16.41
CA SER A 2 -22.86 -4.68 -17.76
C SER A 2 -21.78 -5.76 -17.72
N ALA A 3 -21.83 -6.69 -18.68
CA ALA A 3 -20.90 -7.83 -18.76
C ALA A 3 -19.42 -7.41 -18.95
N SER A 4 -19.13 -6.14 -19.23
CA SER A 4 -17.80 -5.64 -19.59
C SER A 4 -16.82 -5.49 -18.43
N GLY A 5 -17.29 -5.37 -17.17
CA GLY A 5 -16.43 -5.13 -16.00
C GLY A 5 -15.87 -6.39 -15.31
N GLN A 6 -16.50 -7.55 -15.50
CA GLN A 6 -16.14 -8.76 -14.74
C GLN A 6 -14.80 -9.37 -15.16
N GLY A 7 -14.41 -9.21 -16.42
CA GLY A 7 -13.18 -9.77 -17.00
C GLY A 7 -11.92 -8.94 -16.81
N VAL A 8 -12.01 -7.72 -16.26
CA VAL A 8 -10.84 -6.88 -16.04
C VAL A 8 -9.95 -7.53 -14.98
N THR A 9 -8.70 -7.81 -15.33
CA THR A 9 -7.74 -8.42 -14.40
C THR A 9 -6.74 -7.41 -13.86
N GLY A 10 -6.34 -7.58 -12.62
CA GLY A 10 -5.23 -6.84 -12.00
C GLY A 10 -4.35 -7.77 -11.17
N THR A 11 -3.24 -7.25 -10.67
CA THR A 11 -2.29 -7.97 -9.81
C THR A 11 -2.42 -7.47 -8.38
N ILE A 12 -2.72 -8.37 -7.45
CA ILE A 12 -2.77 -8.10 -6.02
C ILE A 12 -1.73 -8.94 -5.30
N PHE A 13 -1.18 -8.47 -4.18
CA PHE A 13 -0.32 -9.29 -3.34
C PHE A 13 -1.04 -9.87 -2.13
N ASP A 14 -2.10 -9.22 -1.64
CA ASP A 14 -2.86 -9.73 -0.50
C ASP A 14 -4.32 -9.25 -0.47
N ILE A 15 -5.13 -9.91 0.37
CA ILE A 15 -6.47 -9.46 0.76
C ILE A 15 -6.63 -9.70 2.26
N ASP A 16 -6.75 -8.61 3.03
CA ASP A 16 -7.20 -8.69 4.42
C ASP A 16 -8.72 -8.52 4.46
N THR A 17 -9.42 -9.48 5.08
CA THR A 17 -10.89 -9.48 5.16
C THR A 17 -11.45 -8.80 6.42
N PHE A 18 -10.58 -8.43 7.37
CA PHE A 18 -10.95 -7.79 8.63
C PHE A 18 -10.00 -6.62 8.96
N ALA A 19 -9.65 -5.86 7.93
CA ALA A 19 -8.81 -4.68 8.06
C ALA A 19 -9.53 -3.58 8.87
N VAL A 20 -8.83 -3.02 9.86
CA VAL A 20 -9.33 -1.94 10.74
C VAL A 20 -8.51 -0.65 10.66
N HIS A 21 -7.38 -0.67 9.94
CA HIS A 21 -6.49 0.48 9.75
C HIS A 21 -6.56 1.07 8.34
N ASP A 22 -7.34 0.46 7.45
CA ASP A 22 -7.46 0.83 6.03
C ASP A 22 -8.74 1.65 5.78
N GLY A 23 -9.19 2.40 6.78
CA GLY A 23 -10.40 3.21 6.79
C GLY A 23 -11.35 2.86 7.94
N PRO A 24 -12.51 3.54 8.03
CA PRO A 24 -13.45 3.35 9.14
C PRO A 24 -14.20 2.01 9.02
N GLY A 25 -14.54 1.46 10.18
CA GLY A 25 -15.26 0.20 10.31
C GLY A 25 -14.44 -1.03 9.90
N VAL A 26 -15.09 -2.19 9.86
CA VAL A 26 -14.46 -3.42 9.35
C VAL A 26 -14.43 -3.37 7.83
N ARG A 27 -13.25 -3.58 7.24
CA ARG A 27 -13.07 -3.50 5.78
C ARG A 27 -12.42 -4.74 5.21
N MET A 28 -12.75 -5.03 3.96
CA MET A 28 -11.91 -5.86 3.11
C MET A 28 -10.89 -4.95 2.40
N ALA A 29 -9.64 -5.00 2.82
CA ALA A 29 -8.54 -4.32 2.16
C ALA A 29 -7.97 -5.21 1.04
N VAL A 30 -7.91 -4.66 -0.17
CA VAL A 30 -7.35 -5.33 -1.34
C VAL A 30 -6.02 -4.66 -1.67
N TYR A 31 -4.94 -5.41 -1.50
CA TYR A 31 -3.59 -4.87 -1.62
C TYR A 31 -3.03 -5.09 -3.03
N LEU A 32 -3.01 -4.03 -3.83
CA LEU A 32 -2.58 -4.02 -5.24
C LEU A 32 -1.05 -3.96 -5.36
N LYS A 33 -0.52 -4.51 -6.45
CA LYS A 33 0.88 -4.34 -6.86
C LYS A 33 1.07 -3.13 -7.78
N GLY A 34 2.31 -2.65 -7.87
CA GLY A 34 2.73 -1.43 -8.55
C GLY A 34 2.67 -0.21 -7.64
N CYS A 35 3.76 0.52 -7.48
CA CYS A 35 3.78 1.83 -6.83
C CYS A 35 4.81 2.74 -7.52
N PRO A 36 4.48 4.00 -7.84
CA PRO A 36 5.43 4.93 -8.43
C PRO A 36 6.45 5.47 -7.41
N LEU A 37 6.26 5.20 -6.12
CA LEU A 37 7.14 5.67 -5.05
C LEU A 37 8.04 4.54 -4.52
N GLY A 38 9.31 4.88 -4.27
CA GLY A 38 10.30 4.08 -3.54
C GLY A 38 10.54 4.62 -2.13
N CYS A 39 9.48 4.74 -1.32
CA CYS A 39 9.59 5.30 0.04
C CYS A 39 10.58 4.51 0.89
N ARG A 40 11.52 5.22 1.54
CA ARG A 40 12.54 4.59 2.41
C ARG A 40 11.97 3.80 3.61
N TRP A 41 10.72 4.08 3.99
CA TRP A 41 9.97 3.43 5.06
C TRP A 41 8.81 2.57 4.53
N CYS A 42 8.78 2.23 3.25
CA CYS A 42 7.64 1.51 2.68
C CYS A 42 7.34 0.25 3.49
N HIS A 43 6.13 0.14 4.04
CA HIS A 43 5.68 -0.99 4.87
C HIS A 43 5.40 -2.25 4.03
N SER A 44 5.27 -2.10 2.72
CA SER A 44 4.99 -3.18 1.78
C SER A 44 5.91 -3.06 0.55
N PRO A 45 7.24 -3.22 0.70
CA PRO A 45 8.17 -3.14 -0.44
C PRO A 45 7.83 -4.12 -1.58
N GLU A 46 7.15 -5.21 -1.26
CA GLU A 46 6.65 -6.23 -2.18
C GLU A 46 5.51 -5.73 -3.09
N SER A 47 4.93 -4.57 -2.79
CA SER A 47 3.93 -3.91 -3.63
C SER A 47 4.53 -3.06 -4.73
N GLN A 48 5.83 -2.71 -4.67
CA GLN A 48 6.43 -1.71 -5.57
C GLN A 48 6.54 -2.19 -7.02
N ASP A 49 7.05 -3.40 -7.26
CA ASP A 49 7.09 -3.97 -8.61
C ASP A 49 5.66 -4.38 -9.02
N PRO A 50 5.15 -3.99 -10.20
CA PRO A 50 3.83 -4.41 -10.65
C PRO A 50 3.74 -5.92 -10.94
N ARG A 51 4.87 -6.61 -11.11
CA ARG A 51 4.96 -8.03 -11.45
C ARG A 51 5.02 -8.90 -10.20
N PRO A 52 4.55 -10.14 -10.27
CA PRO A 52 4.81 -11.12 -9.23
C PRO A 52 6.31 -11.30 -8.94
N GLU A 53 6.66 -11.43 -7.67
CA GLU A 53 8.05 -11.56 -7.20
C GLU A 53 8.22 -12.79 -6.32
N LEU A 54 9.45 -13.34 -6.30
CA LEU A 54 9.83 -14.43 -5.40
C LEU A 54 10.34 -13.84 -4.08
N VAL A 55 9.69 -14.21 -2.98
CA VAL A 55 10.18 -13.93 -1.62
C VAL A 55 10.77 -15.19 -1.00
N PHE A 56 11.78 -15.01 -0.15
CA PHE A 56 12.52 -16.07 0.50
C PHE A 56 12.58 -15.83 2.02
N LEU A 57 11.93 -16.69 2.79
CA LEU A 57 11.88 -16.69 4.24
C LEU A 57 12.97 -17.64 4.74
N ALA A 58 14.16 -17.11 4.99
CA ALA A 58 15.34 -17.90 5.30
C ALA A 58 15.17 -18.73 6.58
N ASP A 59 14.48 -18.19 7.58
CA ASP A 59 14.12 -18.82 8.86
C ASP A 59 13.27 -20.10 8.70
N ARG A 60 12.59 -20.28 7.56
CA ARG A 60 11.80 -21.48 7.25
C ARG A 60 12.53 -22.50 6.39
N CYS A 61 13.69 -22.15 5.83
CA CYS A 61 14.37 -23.01 4.89
C CYS A 61 15.02 -24.20 5.61
N VAL A 62 14.64 -25.42 5.21
CA VAL A 62 15.25 -26.67 5.72
C VAL A 62 16.43 -27.16 4.86
N ALA A 63 16.97 -26.31 3.99
CA ALA A 63 18.12 -26.58 3.12
C ALA A 63 18.02 -27.90 2.30
N CYS A 64 16.82 -28.31 1.90
CA CYS A 64 16.59 -29.60 1.21
C CYS A 64 17.08 -29.67 -0.25
N GLY A 65 17.57 -28.57 -0.83
CA GLY A 65 18.10 -28.56 -2.20
C GLY A 65 17.06 -28.63 -3.34
N ARG A 66 15.80 -29.01 -3.08
CA ARG A 66 14.79 -29.20 -4.14
C ARG A 66 14.56 -28.01 -5.07
N CYS A 67 14.69 -26.79 -4.54
CA CYS A 67 14.61 -25.57 -5.35
C CYS A 67 15.73 -25.45 -6.40
N VAL A 68 16.89 -26.04 -6.15
CA VAL A 68 18.01 -26.12 -7.10
C VAL A 68 17.64 -27.06 -8.25
N GLU A 69 17.09 -28.23 -7.93
CA GLU A 69 16.70 -29.26 -8.91
C GLU A 69 15.63 -28.77 -9.89
N VAL A 70 14.61 -28.06 -9.40
CA VAL A 70 13.46 -27.66 -10.22
C VAL A 70 13.62 -26.32 -10.92
N CYS A 71 14.65 -25.53 -10.60
CA CYS A 71 14.77 -24.18 -11.13
C CYS A 71 15.44 -24.19 -12.51
N PRO A 72 14.72 -23.85 -13.60
CA PRO A 72 15.28 -23.87 -14.95
C PRO A 72 16.29 -22.74 -15.21
N HIS A 73 16.47 -21.83 -14.25
CA HIS A 73 17.35 -20.66 -14.37
C HIS A 73 18.56 -20.75 -13.44
N GLY A 74 18.72 -21.83 -12.67
CA GLY A 74 19.89 -22.06 -11.83
C GLY A 74 20.14 -20.96 -10.78
N VAL A 75 19.08 -20.34 -10.24
CA VAL A 75 19.24 -19.17 -9.34
C VAL A 75 19.38 -19.52 -7.87
N HIS A 76 19.25 -20.80 -7.51
CA HIS A 76 19.37 -21.25 -6.12
C HIS A 76 20.71 -21.97 -5.93
N SER A 77 21.38 -21.69 -4.81
CA SER A 77 22.51 -22.45 -4.31
C SER A 77 22.24 -22.85 -2.86
N VAL A 78 22.39 -24.12 -2.53
CA VAL A 78 22.19 -24.63 -1.16
C VAL A 78 23.46 -25.36 -0.74
N SER A 79 24.01 -24.99 0.40
CA SER A 79 25.23 -25.55 0.97
C SER A 79 25.18 -25.51 2.50
N ASP A 80 26.24 -25.99 3.16
CA ASP A 80 26.41 -25.88 4.62
C ASP A 80 26.41 -24.42 5.10
N ARG A 81 26.66 -23.45 4.20
CA ARG A 81 26.60 -22.01 4.50
C ARG A 81 25.18 -21.43 4.43
N GLY A 82 24.20 -22.23 4.02
CA GLY A 82 22.80 -21.83 3.86
C GLY A 82 22.33 -21.83 2.41
N HIS A 83 21.20 -21.17 2.19
CA HIS A 83 20.52 -21.08 0.90
C HIS A 83 20.63 -19.67 0.34
N GLU A 84 21.32 -19.54 -0.79
CA GLU A 84 21.48 -18.30 -1.53
C GLU A 84 20.58 -18.25 -2.78
N LEU A 85 20.07 -17.06 -3.08
CA LEU A 85 19.20 -16.78 -4.21
C LEU A 85 19.78 -15.66 -5.08
N ALA A 86 20.20 -16.00 -6.31
CA ALA A 86 20.67 -15.05 -7.32
C ALA A 86 19.48 -14.27 -7.92
N ARG A 87 18.93 -13.32 -7.15
CA ARG A 87 17.68 -12.60 -7.46
C ARG A 87 17.66 -11.92 -8.83
N ARG A 88 18.80 -11.35 -9.27
CA ARG A 88 18.92 -10.67 -10.57
C ARG A 88 18.70 -11.59 -11.76
N ALA A 89 18.99 -12.88 -11.61
CA ALA A 89 18.79 -13.89 -12.65
C ALA A 89 17.40 -14.56 -12.57
N CYS A 90 16.64 -14.33 -11.50
CA CYS A 90 15.33 -14.94 -11.30
C CYS A 90 14.32 -14.37 -12.32
N ARG A 91 13.65 -15.25 -13.06
CA ARG A 91 12.59 -14.90 -14.01
C ARG A 91 11.18 -15.03 -13.43
N ALA A 92 11.06 -15.25 -12.13
CA ALA A 92 9.77 -15.41 -11.44
C ALA A 92 8.86 -16.48 -12.08
N CYS A 93 9.45 -17.62 -12.48
CA CYS A 93 8.69 -18.78 -13.01
C CYS A 93 7.99 -19.60 -11.92
N PHE A 94 8.38 -19.39 -10.65
CA PHE A 94 7.81 -19.98 -9.44
C PHE A 94 7.84 -21.52 -9.35
N ALA A 95 8.58 -22.22 -10.21
CA ALA A 95 8.78 -23.66 -10.10
C ALA A 95 9.29 -24.07 -8.70
N CYS A 96 10.19 -23.27 -8.13
CA CYS A 96 10.74 -23.48 -6.80
C CYS A 96 9.74 -23.24 -5.66
N VAL A 97 8.68 -22.45 -5.88
CA VAL A 97 7.61 -22.22 -4.88
C VAL A 97 6.80 -23.50 -4.72
N SER A 98 6.34 -24.10 -5.83
CA SER A 98 5.57 -25.35 -5.80
C SER A 98 6.35 -26.54 -5.26
N ALA A 99 7.69 -26.49 -5.32
CA ALA A 99 8.55 -27.56 -4.83
C ALA A 99 9.03 -27.36 -3.38
N CYS A 100 8.77 -26.21 -2.75
CA CYS A 100 9.30 -25.91 -1.42
C CYS A 100 8.43 -26.57 -0.32
N PRO A 101 8.92 -27.60 0.40
CA PRO A 101 8.10 -28.30 1.39
C PRO A 101 7.85 -27.48 2.67
N ALA A 102 8.65 -26.44 2.91
CA ALA A 102 8.61 -25.63 4.13
C ALA A 102 7.96 -24.25 3.92
N ASP A 103 7.40 -23.97 2.74
CA ASP A 103 6.87 -22.66 2.35
C ASP A 103 7.86 -21.50 2.55
N ALA A 104 9.16 -21.79 2.50
CA ALA A 104 10.24 -20.80 2.61
C ALA A 104 10.35 -19.94 1.34
N LEU A 105 9.97 -20.49 0.18
CA LEU A 105 9.90 -19.76 -1.09
C LEU A 105 8.44 -19.48 -1.42
N ARG A 106 8.07 -18.21 -1.65
CA ARG A 106 6.69 -17.83 -1.95
C ARG A 106 6.61 -16.86 -3.12
N ALA A 107 5.56 -16.99 -3.91
CA ALA A 107 5.20 -15.98 -4.90
C ALA A 107 4.38 -14.88 -4.23
N VAL A 108 4.84 -13.64 -4.33
CA VAL A 108 4.07 -12.45 -3.94
C VAL A 108 3.58 -11.75 -5.19
N GLY A 109 2.26 -11.66 -5.31
CA GLY A 109 1.58 -11.14 -6.48
C GLY A 109 0.86 -12.24 -7.24
N ARG A 110 -0.43 -12.08 -7.45
CA ARG A 110 -1.26 -12.95 -8.29
C ARG A 110 -2.22 -12.13 -9.13
N ARG A 111 -2.44 -12.57 -10.36
CA ARG A 111 -3.48 -11.98 -11.22
C ARG A 111 -4.85 -12.47 -10.77
N VAL A 112 -5.80 -11.55 -10.68
CA VAL A 112 -7.18 -11.82 -10.25
C VAL A 112 -8.14 -10.97 -11.08
N ALA A 113 -9.32 -11.52 -11.35
CA ALA A 113 -10.40 -10.79 -12.02
C ALA A 113 -11.13 -9.86 -11.01
N ALA A 114 -11.54 -8.67 -11.45
CA ALA A 114 -12.27 -7.72 -10.62
C ALA A 114 -13.57 -8.33 -10.09
N GLY A 115 -14.27 -9.11 -10.93
CA GLY A 115 -15.48 -9.83 -10.52
C GLY A 115 -15.26 -10.80 -9.35
N ALA A 116 -14.08 -11.43 -9.24
CA ALA A 116 -13.77 -12.30 -8.11
C ALA A 116 -13.59 -11.52 -6.81
N ILE A 117 -13.01 -10.32 -6.87
CA ILE A 117 -12.89 -9.41 -5.72
C ILE A 117 -14.25 -8.91 -5.27
N VAL A 118 -15.09 -8.46 -6.21
CA VAL A 118 -16.46 -8.01 -5.93
C VAL A 118 -17.29 -9.16 -5.35
N GLY A 119 -17.19 -10.36 -5.91
CA GLY A 119 -17.87 -11.55 -5.39
C GLY A 119 -17.44 -11.91 -3.97
N LYS A 120 -16.14 -11.76 -3.64
CA LYS A 120 -15.65 -11.92 -2.26
C LYS A 120 -16.20 -10.82 -1.34
N ALA A 121 -16.19 -9.56 -1.77
CA ALA A 121 -16.76 -8.45 -1.01
C ALA A 121 -18.26 -8.67 -0.70
N GLY A 122 -19.02 -9.16 -1.68
CA GLY A 122 -20.45 -9.48 -1.51
C GLY A 122 -20.70 -10.49 -0.39
N ARG A 123 -19.85 -11.52 -0.26
CA ARG A 123 -19.94 -12.50 0.84
C ARG A 123 -19.62 -11.90 2.20
N LEU A 124 -18.78 -10.86 2.24
CA LEU A 124 -18.39 -10.16 3.47
C LEU A 124 -19.31 -9.01 3.84
N LYS A 125 -20.24 -8.62 2.96
CA LYS A 125 -21.18 -7.50 3.17
C LYS A 125 -21.86 -7.49 4.55
N PRO A 126 -22.31 -8.63 5.13
CA PRO A 126 -22.90 -8.63 6.47
C PRO A 126 -21.99 -8.09 7.58
N PHE A 127 -20.66 -8.17 7.41
CA PHE A 127 -19.69 -7.69 8.39
C PHE A 127 -19.38 -6.19 8.25
N PHE A 128 -19.81 -5.54 7.16
CA PHE A 128 -19.54 -4.12 6.89
C PHE A 128 -20.54 -3.16 7.55
N GLY A 129 -21.63 -3.66 8.15
CA GLY A 129 -22.77 -2.85 8.58
C GLY A 129 -22.51 -1.83 9.69
N HIS A 130 -21.39 -1.90 10.39
CA HIS A 130 -21.07 -1.01 11.50
C HIS A 130 -19.90 -0.07 11.16
N GLY A 131 -20.04 1.22 11.52
CA GLY A 131 -18.93 2.17 11.55
C GLY A 131 -18.35 2.58 10.19
N GLY A 132 -19.10 2.44 9.09
CA GLY A 132 -18.63 2.84 7.75
C GLY A 132 -17.74 1.82 7.05
N GLY A 133 -17.81 0.53 7.45
CA GLY A 133 -17.07 -0.58 6.86
C GLY A 133 -17.36 -0.81 5.37
N GLY A 134 -16.54 -1.61 4.70
CA GLY A 134 -16.67 -1.82 3.26
C GLY A 134 -15.43 -2.38 2.59
N VAL A 135 -15.11 -1.88 1.39
CA VAL A 135 -13.88 -2.26 0.66
C VAL A 135 -12.92 -1.10 0.61
N THR A 136 -11.62 -1.37 0.80
CA THR A 136 -10.54 -0.40 0.51
C THR A 136 -9.60 -1.00 -0.53
N LEU A 137 -9.29 -0.22 -1.57
CA LEU A 137 -8.20 -0.55 -2.49
C LEU A 137 -6.93 0.17 -2.03
N THR A 138 -5.88 -0.58 -1.71
CA THR A 138 -4.63 -0.08 -1.10
C THR A 138 -3.43 -0.93 -1.59
N GLY A 139 -2.31 -0.96 -0.87
CA GLY A 139 -1.14 -1.80 -1.12
C GLY A 139 0.04 -1.05 -1.71
N GLY A 140 0.14 -1.05 -3.04
CA GLY A 140 1.06 -0.20 -3.78
C GLY A 140 0.39 1.13 -4.05
N GLU A 141 -0.05 1.33 -5.28
CA GLU A 141 -0.76 2.52 -5.71
C GLU A 141 -1.98 2.10 -6.53
N VAL A 142 -3.17 2.45 -6.05
CA VAL A 142 -4.43 2.11 -6.72
C VAL A 142 -4.51 2.66 -8.15
N THR A 143 -3.91 3.83 -8.39
CA THR A 143 -3.85 4.47 -9.71
C THR A 143 -2.88 3.79 -10.68
N ALA A 144 -2.05 2.84 -10.22
CA ALA A 144 -1.21 2.01 -11.09
C ALA A 144 -2.02 0.97 -11.87
N GLN A 145 -3.26 0.68 -11.44
CA GLN A 145 -4.17 -0.28 -12.10
C GLN A 145 -5.59 0.30 -12.22
N PRO A 146 -5.76 1.46 -12.91
CA PRO A 146 -6.97 2.26 -12.79
C PRO A 146 -8.22 1.57 -13.36
N ALA A 147 -8.09 0.82 -14.47
CA ALA A 147 -9.20 0.06 -15.03
C ALA A 147 -9.70 -1.05 -14.07
N PHE A 148 -8.77 -1.75 -13.43
CA PHE A 148 -9.06 -2.80 -12.46
C PHE A 148 -9.68 -2.23 -11.18
N ALA A 149 -9.11 -1.15 -10.65
CA ALA A 149 -9.64 -0.43 -9.49
C ALA A 149 -11.07 0.06 -9.76
N ALA A 150 -11.30 0.74 -10.88
CA ALA A 150 -12.62 1.26 -11.25
C ALA A 150 -13.67 0.15 -11.42
N ALA A 151 -13.28 -1.02 -11.95
CA ALA A 151 -14.17 -2.18 -12.07
C ALA A 151 -14.59 -2.73 -10.69
N ILE A 152 -13.67 -2.80 -9.73
CA ILE A 152 -13.99 -3.22 -8.36
C ILE A 152 -14.89 -2.19 -7.68
N LEU A 153 -14.52 -0.91 -7.72
CA LEU A 153 -15.29 0.16 -7.07
C LEU A 153 -16.73 0.20 -7.58
N ARG A 154 -16.93 0.16 -8.91
CA ARG A 154 -18.27 0.09 -9.50
C ARG A 154 -19.06 -1.13 -9.04
N GLY A 155 -18.48 -2.33 -9.10
CA GLY A 155 -19.16 -3.55 -8.70
C GLY A 155 -19.55 -3.57 -7.21
N CYS A 156 -18.69 -3.05 -6.34
CA CYS A 156 -18.99 -2.89 -4.92
C CYS A 156 -20.13 -1.89 -4.68
N ARG A 157 -20.09 -0.73 -5.35
CA ARG A 157 -21.15 0.29 -5.26
C ARG A 157 -22.51 -0.22 -5.73
N GLU A 158 -22.55 -0.90 -6.87
CA GLU A 158 -23.77 -1.56 -7.39
C GLU A 158 -24.34 -2.57 -6.39
N SER A 159 -23.47 -3.17 -5.57
CA SER A 159 -23.86 -4.10 -4.49
C SER A 159 -24.19 -3.39 -3.17
N GLY A 160 -24.20 -2.06 -3.14
CA GLY A 160 -24.43 -1.26 -1.93
C GLY A 160 -23.35 -1.44 -0.86
N ILE A 161 -22.09 -1.63 -1.28
CA ILE A 161 -20.92 -1.74 -0.40
C ILE A 161 -20.17 -0.40 -0.46
N HIS A 162 -19.90 0.19 0.71
CA HIS A 162 -19.11 1.41 0.81
C HIS A 162 -17.68 1.17 0.31
N THR A 163 -17.15 2.14 -0.43
CA THR A 163 -15.89 2.04 -1.16
C THR A 163 -14.90 3.09 -0.70
N ALA A 164 -13.64 2.69 -0.51
CA ALA A 164 -12.55 3.60 -0.27
C ALA A 164 -11.36 3.28 -1.16
N ILE A 165 -10.54 4.29 -1.42
CA ILE A 165 -9.22 4.13 -2.02
C ILE A 165 -8.17 4.72 -1.11
N GLU A 166 -7.00 4.09 -1.06
CA GLU A 166 -5.77 4.64 -0.51
C GLU A 166 -4.79 4.91 -1.65
N THR A 167 -4.26 6.13 -1.70
CA THR A 167 -3.42 6.59 -2.80
C THR A 167 -2.36 7.58 -2.32
N CYS A 168 -1.18 7.51 -2.94
CA CYS A 168 -0.17 8.55 -2.83
C CYS A 168 -0.38 9.71 -3.81
N GLY A 169 -1.33 9.58 -4.74
CA GLY A 169 -1.71 10.63 -5.68
C GLY A 169 -0.64 10.99 -6.72
N ALA A 170 0.42 10.19 -6.86
CA ALA A 170 1.48 10.41 -7.84
C ALA A 170 1.06 9.95 -9.25
N CYS A 171 0.01 10.58 -9.79
CA CYS A 171 -0.55 10.29 -11.11
C CYS A 171 -1.20 11.54 -11.73
N PRO A 172 -1.49 11.52 -13.04
CA PRO A 172 -2.34 12.53 -13.67
C PRO A 172 -3.76 12.58 -13.07
N TRP A 173 -4.36 13.78 -13.01
CA TRP A 173 -5.70 13.97 -12.44
C TRP A 173 -6.80 13.19 -13.17
N ASP A 174 -6.69 13.04 -14.50
CA ASP A 174 -7.63 12.25 -15.31
C ASP A 174 -7.62 10.75 -14.96
N VAL A 175 -6.55 10.25 -14.32
CA VAL A 175 -6.49 8.90 -13.74
C VAL A 175 -7.15 8.85 -12.36
N LEU A 176 -6.88 9.85 -11.50
CA LEU A 176 -7.38 9.85 -10.12
C LEU A 176 -8.85 10.23 -10.01
N ALA A 177 -9.31 11.24 -10.75
CA ALA A 177 -10.65 11.80 -10.62
C ALA A 177 -11.76 10.76 -10.81
N PRO A 178 -11.70 9.84 -11.81
CA PRO A 178 -12.70 8.79 -11.94
C PRO A 178 -12.72 7.82 -10.76
N LEU A 179 -11.56 7.52 -10.15
CA LEU A 179 -11.49 6.64 -8.98
C LEU A 179 -12.02 7.34 -7.73
N ALA A 180 -11.68 8.60 -7.53
CA ALA A 180 -12.20 9.42 -6.45
C ALA A 180 -13.73 9.57 -6.53
N ALA A 181 -14.29 9.80 -7.72
CA ALA A 181 -15.74 9.88 -7.94
C ALA A 181 -16.47 8.56 -7.71
N LEU A 182 -15.77 7.42 -7.82
CA LEU A 182 -16.27 6.09 -7.51
C LEU A 182 -15.99 5.67 -6.07
N SER A 183 -15.46 6.55 -5.24
CA SER A 183 -15.11 6.23 -3.85
C SER A 183 -15.94 7.08 -2.90
N ASP A 184 -16.47 6.46 -1.84
CA ASP A 184 -17.17 7.16 -0.77
C ASP A 184 -16.17 7.82 0.20
N LEU A 185 -14.91 7.36 0.21
CA LEU A 185 -13.80 7.89 1.00
C LEU A 185 -12.48 7.82 0.22
N VAL A 186 -11.70 8.89 0.24
CA VAL A 186 -10.33 8.93 -0.27
C VAL A 186 -9.36 9.08 0.90
N LEU A 187 -8.53 8.06 1.10
CA LEU A 187 -7.39 8.07 2.01
C LEU A 187 -6.17 8.54 1.22
N TYR A 188 -5.71 9.76 1.49
CA TYR A 188 -4.72 10.44 0.66
C TYR A 188 -3.41 10.65 1.39
N ASP A 189 -2.34 9.97 0.99
CA ASP A 189 -1.06 10.13 1.66
C ASP A 189 -0.37 11.45 1.29
N LEU A 190 0.05 12.20 2.30
CA LEU A 190 0.94 13.34 2.14
C LEU A 190 2.19 13.17 3.02
N LYS A 191 3.35 13.06 2.38
CA LYS A 191 4.63 12.69 3.02
C LYS A 191 5.51 13.90 3.28
N PHE A 192 5.68 14.75 2.26
CA PHE A 192 6.42 16.01 2.31
C PHE A 192 5.77 17.02 1.36
N VAL A 193 5.68 18.28 1.78
CA VAL A 193 5.35 19.41 0.89
C VAL A 193 6.60 19.89 0.14
N ASP A 194 7.76 19.86 0.80
CA ASP A 194 9.04 20.15 0.15
C ASP A 194 9.37 19.08 -0.90
N GLY A 195 9.44 19.49 -2.17
CA GLY A 195 9.69 18.58 -3.29
C GLY A 195 11.11 18.00 -3.32
N GLY A 196 12.10 18.68 -2.72
CA GLY A 196 13.46 18.18 -2.58
C GLY A 196 13.54 17.03 -1.58
N LEU A 197 12.94 17.20 -0.40
CA LEU A 197 12.78 16.14 0.60
C LEU A 197 11.95 14.99 0.04
N HIS A 198 10.85 15.29 -0.66
CA HIS A 198 10.01 14.26 -1.27
C HIS A 198 10.80 13.38 -2.24
N ARG A 199 11.51 13.99 -3.22
CA ARG A 199 12.37 13.24 -4.17
C ARG A 199 13.44 12.44 -3.45
N ARG A 200 14.12 13.04 -2.48
CA ARG A 200 15.19 12.37 -1.72
C ARG A 200 14.72 11.11 -1.00
N HIS A 201 13.50 11.12 -0.47
CA HIS A 201 13.01 10.06 0.41
C HIS A 201 12.03 9.07 -0.23
N THR A 202 11.45 9.44 -1.37
CA THR A 202 10.47 8.60 -2.09
C THR A 202 10.90 8.28 -3.53
N GLY A 203 11.94 8.93 -4.05
CA GLY A 203 12.42 8.75 -5.42
C GLY A 203 11.58 9.46 -6.50
N ALA A 204 10.53 10.20 -6.13
CA ALA A 204 9.65 10.86 -7.10
C ALA A 204 9.35 12.31 -6.72
N ASP A 205 8.93 13.11 -7.70
CA ASP A 205 8.43 14.47 -7.47
C ASP A 205 7.03 14.47 -6.84
N ASN A 206 6.65 15.57 -6.17
CA ASN A 206 5.34 15.72 -5.54
C ASN A 206 4.44 16.79 -6.18
N ALA A 207 4.84 17.42 -7.28
CA ALA A 207 4.01 18.45 -7.93
C ALA A 207 2.60 17.96 -8.25
N ALA A 208 2.48 16.79 -8.90
CA ALA A 208 1.19 16.16 -9.19
C ALA A 208 0.42 15.76 -7.92
N ILE A 209 1.14 15.29 -6.89
CA ILE A 209 0.55 14.92 -5.59
C ILE A 209 -0.08 16.14 -4.92
N LEU A 210 0.60 17.28 -4.92
CA LEU A 210 0.06 18.51 -4.32
C LEU A 210 -1.08 19.10 -5.17
N ASP A 211 -1.02 19.01 -6.50
CA ASP A 211 -2.12 19.44 -7.37
C ASP A 211 -3.38 18.58 -7.16
N ASN A 212 -3.21 17.24 -7.15
CA ASN A 212 -4.31 16.30 -6.91
C ASN A 212 -4.93 16.50 -5.51
N ALA A 213 -4.13 16.74 -4.47
CA ALA A 213 -4.64 17.03 -3.14
C ALA A 213 -5.56 18.26 -3.12
N ARG A 214 -5.20 19.35 -3.81
CA ARG A 214 -6.06 20.54 -3.93
C ARG A 214 -7.38 20.23 -4.62
N ARG A 215 -7.35 19.41 -5.67
CA ARG A 215 -8.57 19.00 -6.40
C ARG A 215 -9.46 18.06 -5.60
N LEU A 216 -8.90 17.34 -4.62
CA LEU A 216 -9.62 16.44 -3.73
C LEU A 216 -10.36 17.14 -2.57
N ALA A 217 -10.23 18.46 -2.40
CA ALA A 217 -10.90 19.19 -1.34
C ALA A 217 -12.44 19.13 -1.42
N GLY A 218 -13.00 18.93 -2.62
CA GLY A 218 -14.44 18.71 -2.83
C GLY A 218 -14.91 17.27 -2.59
N PHE A 219 -14.00 16.35 -2.26
CA PHE A 219 -14.30 14.95 -2.01
C PHE A 219 -14.22 14.65 -0.50
N ASN A 220 -14.82 13.52 -0.09
CA ASN A 220 -14.63 13.02 1.26
C ASN A 220 -13.21 12.46 1.43
N THR A 221 -12.27 13.36 1.73
CA THR A 221 -10.83 13.07 1.76
C THR A 221 -10.30 13.14 3.19
N VAL A 222 -9.52 12.14 3.59
CA VAL A 222 -8.71 12.15 4.81
C VAL A 222 -7.25 12.11 4.40
N VAL A 223 -6.50 13.16 4.75
CA VAL A 223 -5.05 13.19 4.51
C VAL A 223 -4.37 12.29 5.53
N ARG A 224 -3.50 11.39 5.08
CA ARG A 224 -2.72 10.50 5.95
C ARG A 224 -1.27 10.93 5.95
N VAL A 225 -0.69 11.08 7.14
CA VAL A 225 0.71 11.47 7.30
C VAL A 225 1.44 10.40 8.10
N PRO A 226 2.37 9.64 7.50
CA PRO A 226 3.20 8.72 8.26
C PRO A 226 4.16 9.49 9.17
N LEU A 227 4.28 9.09 10.43
CA LEU A 227 5.20 9.68 11.40
C LEU A 227 6.46 8.83 11.48
N ILE A 228 7.39 9.07 10.57
CA ILE A 228 8.67 8.35 10.49
C ILE A 228 9.73 9.15 11.26
N PRO A 229 10.36 8.55 12.30
CA PRO A 229 11.30 9.24 13.17
C PRO A 229 12.42 9.99 12.44
N GLY A 230 12.54 11.29 12.71
CA GLY A 230 13.57 12.18 12.15
C GLY A 230 13.39 12.46 10.65
N LEU A 231 12.27 12.06 10.07
CA LEU A 231 11.98 12.21 8.64
C LEU A 231 10.69 12.99 8.46
N THR A 232 9.56 12.30 8.45
CA THR A 232 8.25 12.91 8.21
C THR A 232 7.58 13.39 9.50
N ASP A 233 8.05 12.93 10.67
CA ASP A 233 7.51 13.34 11.97
C ASP A 233 8.07 14.67 12.50
N THR A 234 8.99 15.30 11.78
CA THR A 234 9.59 16.57 12.18
C THR A 234 8.56 17.69 12.23
N ASP A 235 8.71 18.57 13.21
CA ASP A 235 7.87 19.74 13.42
C ASP A 235 7.70 20.61 12.16
N ALA A 236 8.82 20.90 11.50
CA ALA A 236 8.83 21.69 10.27
C ALA A 236 8.04 21.02 9.14
N ASN A 237 8.14 19.69 8.99
CA ASN A 237 7.39 18.97 7.96
C ASN A 237 5.89 18.95 8.27
N LEU A 238 5.52 18.67 9.52
CA LEU A 238 4.12 18.64 9.94
C LEU A 238 3.45 20.00 9.77
N ASP A 239 4.12 21.08 10.19
CA ASP A 239 3.58 22.44 10.04
C ASP A 239 3.41 22.82 8.57
N ALA A 240 4.36 22.43 7.71
CA ALA A 240 4.26 22.65 6.27
C ALA A 240 3.07 21.87 5.66
N ILE A 241 2.88 20.61 6.06
CA ILE A 241 1.73 19.80 5.64
C ILE A 241 0.42 20.44 6.11
N PHE A 242 0.31 20.84 7.38
CA PHE A 242 -0.92 21.43 7.91
C PHE A 242 -1.23 22.79 7.29
N ALA A 243 -0.22 23.61 7.03
CA ALA A 243 -0.38 24.87 6.30
C ALA A 243 -0.86 24.63 4.87
N PHE A 244 -0.29 23.65 4.17
CA PHE A 244 -0.74 23.25 2.83
C PHE A 244 -2.19 22.77 2.85
N MET A 245 -2.55 21.88 3.78
CA MET A 245 -3.91 21.34 3.92
C MET A 245 -4.94 22.45 4.07
N ARG A 246 -4.69 23.43 4.96
CA ARG A 246 -5.58 24.59 5.10
C ARG A 246 -5.71 25.40 3.82
N GLY A 247 -4.59 25.70 3.16
CA GLY A 247 -4.60 26.43 1.89
C GLY A 247 -5.30 25.68 0.76
N ALA A 248 -5.32 24.35 0.83
CA ALA A 248 -6.00 23.47 -0.12
C ALA A 248 -7.48 23.23 0.21
N GLY A 249 -7.97 23.61 1.39
CA GLY A 249 -9.33 23.29 1.84
C GLY A 249 -9.51 21.86 2.37
N LEU A 250 -8.43 21.17 2.74
CA LEU A 250 -8.46 19.85 3.36
C LEU A 250 -8.44 19.99 4.89
N SER A 251 -9.43 19.43 5.57
CA SER A 251 -9.58 19.62 7.02
C SER A 251 -9.30 18.38 7.86
N ARG A 252 -9.39 17.17 7.30
CA ARG A 252 -9.27 15.90 8.04
C ARG A 252 -7.90 15.29 7.86
N VAL A 253 -7.24 14.95 8.97
CA VAL A 253 -5.92 14.31 9.00
C VAL A 253 -5.90 13.07 9.89
N GLU A 254 -5.24 12.02 9.42
CA GLU A 254 -4.89 10.83 10.17
C GLU A 254 -3.37 10.73 10.27
N LEU A 255 -2.84 10.57 11.48
CA LEU A 255 -1.41 10.45 11.72
C LEU A 255 -1.06 8.98 11.94
N LEU A 256 -0.16 8.44 11.12
CA LEU A 256 0.15 7.01 11.12
C LEU A 256 1.44 6.75 11.90
N PRO A 257 1.42 6.02 13.02
CA PRO A 257 2.64 5.69 13.75
C PRO A 257 3.54 4.77 12.90
N TYR A 258 4.85 4.94 13.04
CA TYR A 258 5.82 4.08 12.37
C TYR A 258 5.77 2.64 12.93
N ASN A 259 5.68 1.66 12.02
CA ASN A 259 5.77 0.23 12.34
C ASN A 259 7.16 -0.33 11.98
N PRO A 260 8.01 -0.70 12.96
CA PRO A 260 9.33 -1.25 12.69
C PRO A 260 9.32 -2.66 12.06
N ALA A 261 8.18 -3.36 12.07
CA ALA A 261 8.07 -4.72 11.52
C ALA A 261 8.25 -4.79 9.99
N ALA A 262 8.28 -3.66 9.30
CA ALA A 262 8.52 -3.59 7.85
C ALA A 262 9.84 -4.26 7.43
N ALA A 263 10.86 -4.27 8.30
CA ALA A 263 12.21 -4.77 7.99
C ALA A 263 12.22 -6.23 7.49
N ALA A 264 11.37 -7.10 8.05
CA ALA A 264 11.30 -8.51 7.65
C ALA A 264 10.94 -8.69 6.17
N LYS A 265 10.06 -7.85 5.63
CA LYS A 265 9.64 -7.92 4.21
C LYS A 265 10.78 -7.55 3.25
N TYR A 266 11.65 -6.61 3.65
CA TYR A 266 12.85 -6.27 2.88
C TYR A 266 13.84 -7.43 2.85
N GLU A 267 14.03 -8.09 3.99
CA GLU A 267 14.86 -9.31 4.07
C GLU A 267 14.31 -10.41 3.14
N TRP A 268 12.99 -10.65 3.17
CA TRP A 268 12.37 -11.65 2.31
C TRP A 268 12.54 -11.36 0.81
N LEU A 269 12.63 -10.08 0.44
CA LEU A 269 12.92 -9.62 -0.92
C LEU A 269 14.42 -9.51 -1.23
N GLY A 270 15.29 -9.71 -0.25
CA GLY A 270 16.74 -9.48 -0.36
C GLY A 270 17.09 -8.05 -0.73
N ARG A 271 16.33 -7.08 -0.19
CA ARG A 271 16.53 -5.65 -0.37
C ARG A 271 17.07 -5.03 0.93
N PRO A 272 17.92 -4.00 0.86
CA PRO A 272 18.36 -3.30 2.07
C PRO A 272 17.21 -2.50 2.67
N TYR A 273 17.07 -2.51 4.00
CA TYR A 273 16.13 -1.64 4.72
C TYR A 273 16.83 -0.39 5.23
N GLY A 274 16.44 0.78 4.71
CA GLY A 274 17.15 2.04 4.91
C GLY A 274 16.90 2.76 6.24
N LEU A 275 16.16 2.14 7.17
CA LEU A 275 15.74 2.72 8.46
C LEU A 275 15.93 1.76 9.65
N ALA A 276 16.89 0.84 9.55
CA ALA A 276 17.22 -0.07 10.64
C ALA A 276 17.50 0.71 11.94
N GLY A 277 16.83 0.33 13.02
CA GLY A 277 17.00 0.94 14.36
C GLY A 277 16.15 2.18 14.64
N ALA A 278 15.38 2.71 13.68
CA ALA A 278 14.42 3.76 13.97
C ALA A 278 13.33 3.24 14.93
N GLN A 279 12.96 4.02 15.94
CA GLN A 279 11.89 3.69 16.88
C GLN A 279 10.94 4.89 17.01
N PRO A 280 9.62 4.66 17.07
CA PRO A 280 8.69 5.74 17.34
C PRO A 280 8.99 6.31 18.73
N SER A 281 9.09 7.63 18.84
CA SER A 281 9.25 8.29 20.13
C SER A 281 7.94 8.21 20.92
N PRO A 282 7.97 7.77 22.20
CA PRO A 282 6.79 7.77 23.06
C PRO A 282 6.14 9.15 23.09
N GLY A 283 4.84 9.23 22.82
CA GLY A 283 4.08 10.48 22.87
C GLY A 283 4.14 11.35 21.62
N ARG A 284 4.97 11.02 20.60
CA ARG A 284 5.05 11.81 19.36
C ARG A 284 3.74 11.89 18.60
N LEU A 285 3.00 10.78 18.54
CA LEU A 285 1.67 10.75 17.94
C LEU A 285 0.72 11.74 18.63
N ALA A 286 0.67 11.73 19.96
CA ALA A 286 -0.18 12.63 20.74
C ALA A 286 0.24 14.10 20.57
N GLU A 287 1.54 14.38 20.50
CA GLU A 287 2.06 15.72 20.24
C GLU A 287 1.70 16.22 18.84
N ALA A 288 1.96 15.42 17.81
CA ALA A 288 1.61 15.74 16.42
C ALA A 288 0.09 15.94 16.26
N ALA A 289 -0.73 15.15 16.97
CA ALA A 289 -2.18 15.33 16.99
C ALA A 289 -2.60 16.64 17.64
N ARG A 290 -1.96 17.06 18.75
CA ARG A 290 -2.20 18.39 19.35
C ARG A 290 -1.83 19.51 18.39
N ARG A 291 -0.71 19.39 17.66
CA ARG A 291 -0.30 20.37 16.65
C ARG A 291 -1.31 20.48 15.51
N ALA A 292 -1.79 19.35 14.99
CA ALA A 292 -2.81 19.33 13.96
C ALA A 292 -4.10 20.04 14.41
N ARG A 293 -4.57 19.76 15.64
CA ARG A 293 -5.75 20.44 16.22
C ARG A 293 -5.51 21.93 16.43
N ALA A 294 -4.33 22.32 16.91
CA ALA A 294 -3.95 23.73 17.05
C ALA A 294 -3.87 24.47 15.71
N ALA A 295 -3.55 23.75 14.63
CA ALA A 295 -3.62 24.26 13.27
C ALA A 295 -5.05 24.36 12.73
N GLY A 296 -6.07 23.89 13.45
CA GLY A 296 -7.48 23.91 13.03
C GLY A 296 -7.90 22.72 12.17
N LEU A 297 -7.16 21.61 12.21
CA LEU A 297 -7.48 20.38 11.50
C LEU A 297 -8.23 19.39 12.42
N ASP A 298 -9.15 18.64 11.83
CA ASP A 298 -9.78 17.48 12.45
C ASP A 298 -8.82 16.29 12.40
N CYS A 299 -8.18 16.01 13.53
CA CYS A 299 -7.18 14.97 13.65
C CYS A 299 -7.75 13.71 14.31
N HIS A 300 -7.73 12.61 13.56
CA HIS A 300 -7.85 11.26 14.10
C HIS A 300 -6.43 10.73 14.35
N ALA A 301 -6.17 10.26 15.57
CA ALA A 301 -4.88 9.74 16.00
C ALA A 301 -5.10 8.50 16.85
#